data_AF-A0A238BTD9-F1
#
_entry.id   AF-A0A238BTD9-F1
#
_cell.length_a   1.000
_cell.length_b   1.000
_cell.length_c   1.000
_cell.angle_alpha   90.00
_cell.angle_beta   90.00
_cell.angle_gamma   90.00
#
_symmetry.space_group_name_H-M   'P 1'
#
loop_
_entity.id
_entity.type
_entity.pdbx_description
1 polymer ?
#
loop_
_entity_poly.entity_id
_entity_poly.type
_entity_poly.pdbx_seq_one_letter_code
_entity_poly.pdbx_strand_id
1 'polypeptide(L)'
;MTKEMIHSKDLSQLLNVIRIAQSQPTAAFPQLDSNYFSEHGYATVRNLNMPKLIDDNGVLHAKFWIVDSQHVYIGSANMDWKSLTEVKELGVVIWNCTCIANDLYKIFNIYWRLGVRGAKIPYKWPLNLRTYFNFSHPLKLLSANDASIFISSSPRRFSAKGREDDGDAIVAVMDNAHEFVHISVMDYMPATLYKTYNNTYWPKLDNAIRATAYRGVNVRLLVSHWKYSLLGMVHFLKSLLEINDGMPRIANHSGKIEVKLFTIPVDPSREQIPHTLVNHNKYMVTEKIAYFGTSNWAGDYFISSAGVGISFISPTLVKSLNAIFMRDWTSKYAKTIREFLTESEYKLLLLLAKEEKSRQFYRFFIM
;
A
#
# COMPACT_ATOMS: atom_id res chain seq x y z
N MET A 1 5.51 23.81 -53.91
CA MET A 1 6.24 22.58 -54.31
C MET A 1 7.67 23.01 -54.54
N THR A 2 8.66 22.65 -53.73
CA THR A 2 8.98 21.32 -53.18
C THR A 2 9.93 21.41 -51.98
N LYS A 3 9.63 20.58 -50.97
CA LYS A 3 10.48 19.75 -50.09
C LYS A 3 11.72 20.34 -49.38
N GLU A 4 11.57 20.44 -48.06
CA GLU A 4 12.35 19.76 -47.01
C GLU A 4 13.87 19.62 -47.16
N MET A 5 14.59 20.23 -46.21
CA MET A 5 15.68 19.57 -45.49
C MET A 5 15.89 20.30 -44.15
N ILE A 6 15.09 19.94 -43.15
CA ILE A 6 15.43 20.24 -41.75
C ILE A 6 16.52 19.25 -41.38
N HIS A 7 17.75 19.73 -41.36
CA HIS A 7 18.90 18.99 -40.87
C HIS A 7 18.63 18.50 -39.44
N SER A 8 18.85 17.19 -39.29
CA SER A 8 19.02 16.43 -38.07
C SER A 8 19.74 17.23 -36.97
N LYS A 9 18.99 17.94 -36.14
CA LYS A 9 19.43 18.27 -34.78
C LYS A 9 19.20 17.03 -33.91
N ASP A 10 20.18 16.16 -33.98
CA ASP A 10 20.81 15.59 -32.79
C ASP A 10 19.86 14.93 -31.76
N LEU A 11 19.27 13.79 -32.16
CA LEU A 11 18.63 12.83 -31.25
C LEU A 11 19.60 12.26 -30.20
N SER A 12 20.90 12.55 -30.28
CA SER A 12 21.92 12.10 -29.33
C SER A 12 21.98 12.93 -28.04
N GLN A 13 21.25 14.07 -27.93
CA GLN A 13 21.15 14.86 -26.69
C GLN A 13 19.94 14.53 -25.81
N LEU A 14 19.11 13.53 -26.17
CA LEU A 14 17.99 13.03 -25.36
C LEU A 14 18.33 11.76 -24.56
N LEU A 15 19.62 11.46 -24.37
CA LEU A 15 20.07 10.26 -23.68
C LEU A 15 19.68 10.29 -22.18
N ASN A 16 18.51 9.67 -21.93
CA ASN A 16 17.84 9.29 -20.67
C ASN A 16 16.76 10.23 -20.12
N VAL A 17 15.67 10.42 -20.87
CA VAL A 17 14.44 11.10 -20.40
C VAL A 17 13.72 10.26 -19.32
N ILE A 18 13.74 8.93 -19.42
CA ILE A 18 13.01 8.03 -18.51
C ILE A 18 13.99 7.33 -17.55
N ARG A 19 13.67 7.38 -16.25
CA ARG A 19 14.44 6.69 -15.20
C ARG A 19 13.51 5.79 -14.38
N ILE A 20 13.89 4.53 -14.25
CA ILE A 20 13.10 3.51 -13.54
C ILE A 20 13.95 2.97 -12.38
N ALA A 21 13.45 3.12 -11.16
CA ALA A 21 13.95 2.41 -9.99
C ALA A 21 12.99 1.27 -9.67
N GLN A 22 13.49 0.04 -9.59
CA GLN A 22 12.67 -1.15 -9.36
C GLN A 22 13.35 -2.11 -8.38
N SER A 23 12.58 -3.08 -7.88
CA SER A 23 13.15 -4.21 -7.13
C SER A 23 14.08 -5.03 -8.03
N GLN A 24 15.12 -5.64 -7.44
CA GLN A 24 15.96 -6.56 -8.19
C GLN A 24 15.12 -7.70 -8.81
N PRO A 25 15.35 -8.04 -10.10
CA PRO A 25 14.68 -9.15 -10.75
C PRO A 25 14.84 -10.46 -9.99
N THR A 26 13.79 -11.29 -10.01
CA THR A 26 13.77 -12.65 -9.48
C THR A 26 13.22 -13.61 -10.54
N ALA A 27 13.28 -14.92 -10.29
CA ALA A 27 12.66 -15.91 -11.18
C ALA A 27 11.13 -15.69 -11.33
N ALA A 28 10.46 -15.25 -10.27
CA ALA A 28 9.01 -14.96 -10.30
C ALA A 28 8.69 -13.60 -10.94
N PHE A 29 9.60 -12.63 -10.81
CA PHE A 29 9.43 -11.27 -11.34
C PHE A 29 10.69 -10.86 -12.12
N PRO A 30 10.87 -11.34 -13.35
CA PRO A 30 12.09 -11.15 -14.14
C PRO A 30 12.29 -9.73 -14.67
N GLN A 31 11.27 -8.86 -14.61
CA GLN A 31 11.33 -7.46 -15.06
C GLN A 31 11.71 -7.32 -16.55
N LEU A 32 11.13 -8.17 -17.41
CA LEU A 32 11.48 -8.22 -18.84
C LEU A 32 11.21 -6.90 -19.57
N ASP A 33 10.10 -6.22 -19.26
CA ASP A 33 9.70 -4.98 -19.95
C ASP A 33 10.68 -3.84 -19.68
N SER A 34 11.10 -3.64 -18.43
CA SER A 34 12.10 -2.62 -18.10
C SER A 34 13.49 -3.00 -18.59
N ASN A 35 13.84 -4.29 -18.61
CA ASN A 35 15.07 -4.76 -19.24
C ASN A 35 15.09 -4.42 -20.75
N TYR A 36 13.99 -4.70 -21.46
CA TYR A 36 13.82 -4.32 -22.86
C TYR A 36 14.01 -2.81 -23.07
N PHE A 37 13.38 -1.97 -22.24
CA PHE A 37 13.57 -0.52 -22.32
C PHE A 37 15.02 -0.08 -22.07
N SER A 38 15.73 -0.75 -21.17
CA SER A 38 17.14 -0.44 -20.89
C SER A 38 18.05 -0.84 -22.05
N GLU A 39 17.86 -2.04 -22.61
CA GLU A 39 18.68 -2.58 -23.71
C GLU A 39 18.55 -1.77 -25.00
N HIS A 40 17.38 -1.18 -25.23
CA HIS A 40 17.09 -0.36 -26.40
C HIS A 40 17.35 1.15 -26.17
N GLY A 41 17.85 1.54 -24.99
CA GLY A 41 18.17 2.93 -24.68
C GLY A 41 16.96 3.84 -24.44
N TYR A 42 15.76 3.28 -24.25
CA TYR A 42 14.53 4.05 -23.98
C TYR A 42 14.45 4.54 -22.53
N ALA A 43 15.05 3.81 -21.59
CA ALA A 43 15.08 4.19 -20.17
C ALA A 43 16.38 3.78 -19.51
N THR A 44 16.82 4.53 -18.50
CA THR A 44 17.82 4.02 -17.55
C THR A 44 17.11 3.29 -16.42
N VAL A 45 17.50 2.04 -16.17
CA VAL A 45 16.93 1.23 -15.09
C VAL A 45 17.96 1.01 -13.98
N ARG A 46 17.52 1.12 -12.72
CA ARG A 46 18.32 0.75 -11.55
C ARG A 46 17.55 -0.25 -10.68
N ASN A 47 18.22 -1.36 -10.41
CA ASN A 47 17.69 -2.46 -9.61
C ASN A 47 18.15 -2.34 -8.16
N LEU A 48 17.22 -2.26 -7.23
CA LEU A 48 17.49 -2.23 -5.80
C LEU A 48 17.51 -3.65 -5.24
N ASN A 49 18.68 -4.07 -4.76
CA ASN A 49 18.81 -5.31 -4.00
C ASN A 49 18.41 -5.05 -2.53
N MET A 50 17.10 -5.01 -2.29
CA MET A 50 16.56 -4.76 -0.96
C MET A 50 17.04 -5.78 0.08
N PRO A 51 17.12 -7.10 -0.22
CA PRO A 51 17.66 -8.05 0.73
C PRO A 51 19.08 -7.78 1.19
N LYS A 52 19.95 -7.39 0.27
CA LYS A 52 21.32 -7.00 0.60
C LYS A 52 21.42 -5.68 1.34
N LEU A 53 20.52 -4.73 1.06
CA LEU A 53 20.55 -3.38 1.66
C LEU A 53 20.06 -3.39 3.11
N ILE A 54 19.01 -4.16 3.40
CA ILE A 54 18.35 -4.21 4.70
C ILE A 54 18.78 -5.41 5.55
N ASP A 55 19.34 -6.45 4.94
CA ASP A 55 19.61 -7.76 5.58
C ASP A 55 18.31 -8.47 6.01
N ASP A 56 17.30 -8.45 5.13
CA ASP A 56 15.97 -9.06 5.31
C ASP A 56 15.22 -9.18 3.96
N ASN A 57 14.16 -9.96 3.79
CA ASN A 57 13.53 -10.17 2.46
C ASN A 57 12.59 -9.03 1.97
N GLY A 58 12.94 -7.77 2.23
CA GLY A 58 12.16 -6.62 1.76
C GLY A 58 12.17 -6.44 0.24
N VAL A 59 11.25 -5.61 -0.27
CA VAL A 59 11.15 -5.23 -1.69
C VAL A 59 10.98 -3.72 -1.88
N LEU A 60 11.27 -3.19 -3.08
CA LEU A 60 10.84 -1.84 -3.45
C LEU A 60 9.35 -1.91 -3.81
N HIS A 61 8.52 -1.49 -2.87
CA HIS A 61 7.06 -1.51 -2.97
C HIS A 61 6.44 -0.14 -3.24
N ALA A 62 7.24 0.92 -3.43
CA ALA A 62 6.75 2.23 -3.83
C ALA A 62 6.25 2.22 -5.28
N LYS A 63 5.08 2.80 -5.53
CA LYS A 63 4.50 2.96 -6.88
C LYS A 63 4.13 4.41 -7.09
N PHE A 64 4.99 5.13 -7.79
CA PHE A 64 4.76 6.53 -8.11
C PHE A 64 5.44 6.94 -9.39
N TRP A 65 4.91 7.98 -10.04
CA TRP A 65 5.52 8.64 -11.19
C TRP A 65 5.82 10.10 -10.86
N ILE A 66 6.90 10.62 -11.46
CA ILE A 66 7.22 12.05 -11.48
C ILE A 66 7.45 12.40 -12.94
N VAL A 67 6.62 13.27 -13.50
CA VAL A 67 6.68 13.69 -14.90
C VAL A 67 7.01 15.18 -14.95
N ASP A 68 8.04 15.52 -15.73
CA ASP A 68 8.51 16.89 -15.98
C ASP A 68 8.74 17.75 -14.73
N SER A 69 9.03 17.10 -13.61
CA SER A 69 9.14 17.74 -12.28
C SER A 69 7.91 18.57 -11.90
N GLN A 70 6.73 18.21 -12.40
CA GLN A 70 5.49 18.95 -12.22
C GLN A 70 4.29 18.08 -11.85
N HIS A 71 4.20 16.89 -12.45
CA HIS A 71 3.07 16.00 -12.26
C HIS A 71 3.50 14.77 -11.47
N VAL A 72 2.64 14.33 -10.57
CA VAL A 72 2.91 13.20 -9.69
C VAL A 72 1.73 12.25 -9.69
N TYR A 73 2.01 10.95 -9.74
CA TYR A 73 1.06 9.90 -9.35
C TYR A 73 1.62 9.16 -8.15
N ILE A 74 0.80 8.88 -7.13
CA ILE A 74 1.11 7.92 -6.05
C ILE A 74 -0.14 7.05 -5.85
N GLY A 75 0.04 5.73 -5.79
CA GLY A 75 -1.11 4.84 -5.59
C GLY A 75 -0.71 3.39 -5.35
N SER A 76 -1.71 2.52 -5.29
CA SER A 76 -1.52 1.10 -4.99
C SER A 76 -1.20 0.24 -6.22
N ALA A 77 -1.46 0.75 -7.43
CA ALA A 77 -1.24 0.02 -8.68
C ALA A 77 0.23 -0.31 -8.87
N ASN A 78 0.53 -1.61 -9.03
CA ASN A 78 1.83 -2.02 -9.53
C ASN A 78 1.97 -1.58 -11.00
N MET A 79 3.22 -1.47 -11.47
CA MET A 79 3.51 -1.06 -12.85
C MET A 79 3.37 -2.25 -13.81
N ASP A 80 2.21 -2.89 -13.78
CA ASP A 80 1.83 -4.02 -14.61
C ASP A 80 0.41 -3.84 -15.15
N TRP A 81 0.12 -4.42 -16.30
CA TRP A 81 -1.16 -4.24 -16.97
C TRP A 81 -2.34 -4.78 -16.16
N LYS A 82 -2.15 -5.84 -15.34
CA LYS A 82 -3.22 -6.43 -14.54
C LYS A 82 -3.68 -5.46 -13.47
N SER A 83 -2.76 -4.67 -12.91
CA SER A 83 -3.10 -3.59 -11.97
C SER A 83 -4.04 -2.55 -12.58
N LEU A 84 -4.00 -2.36 -13.91
CA LEU A 84 -4.82 -1.38 -14.61
C LEU A 84 -6.16 -1.94 -15.10
N THR A 85 -6.27 -3.24 -15.38
CA THR A 85 -7.48 -3.82 -15.98
C THR A 85 -8.18 -4.86 -15.11
N GLU A 86 -7.46 -5.60 -14.26
CA GLU A 86 -7.97 -6.77 -13.53
C GLU A 86 -7.96 -6.62 -12.01
N VAL A 87 -7.37 -5.55 -11.48
CA VAL A 87 -7.24 -5.30 -10.04
C VAL A 87 -7.90 -3.97 -9.70
N LYS A 88 -8.63 -3.93 -8.58
CA LYS A 88 -9.20 -2.69 -8.08
C LYS A 88 -8.14 -1.93 -7.28
N GLU A 89 -7.59 -0.91 -7.91
CA GLU A 89 -6.56 -0.04 -7.35
C GLU A 89 -7.12 1.35 -6.98
N LEU A 90 -6.35 2.12 -6.22
CA LEU A 90 -6.63 3.52 -5.95
C LEU A 90 -5.33 4.33 -5.89
N GLY A 91 -5.37 5.56 -6.36
CA GLY A 91 -4.24 6.48 -6.25
C GLY A 91 -4.67 7.92 -6.43
N VAL A 92 -3.72 8.82 -6.28
CA VAL A 92 -3.88 10.25 -6.49
C VAL A 92 -2.97 10.71 -7.61
N VAL A 93 -3.51 11.53 -8.51
CA VAL A 93 -2.73 12.29 -9.49
C VAL A 93 -2.77 13.75 -9.10
N ILE A 94 -1.60 14.39 -9.08
CA ILE A 94 -1.42 15.78 -8.73
C ILE A 94 -0.79 16.46 -9.93
N TRP A 95 -1.51 17.42 -10.51
CA TRP A 95 -1.07 18.13 -11.70
C TRP A 95 -0.44 19.47 -11.30
N ASN A 96 0.64 19.85 -11.98
CA ASN A 96 1.23 21.18 -11.93
C ASN A 96 1.60 21.65 -10.49
N CYS A 97 2.28 20.80 -9.71
CA CYS A 97 2.91 21.21 -8.45
C CYS A 97 4.35 20.72 -8.42
N THR A 98 5.23 21.61 -8.88
CA THR A 98 6.69 21.45 -8.76
C THR A 98 7.12 21.24 -7.31
N CYS A 99 6.41 21.85 -6.37
CA CYS A 99 6.56 21.68 -4.94
C CYS A 99 6.56 20.20 -4.48
N ILE A 100 5.48 19.48 -4.79
CA ILE A 100 5.30 18.07 -4.44
C ILE A 100 6.20 17.19 -5.30
N ALA A 101 6.32 17.49 -6.59
CA ALA A 101 7.19 16.75 -7.50
C ALA A 101 8.64 16.75 -7.01
N ASN A 102 9.17 17.91 -6.59
CA ASN A 102 10.50 18.04 -6.02
C ASN A 102 10.65 17.29 -4.69
N ASP A 103 9.61 17.29 -3.85
CA ASP A 103 9.66 16.60 -2.56
C ASP A 103 9.63 15.07 -2.72
N LEU A 104 8.80 14.55 -3.63
CA LEU A 104 8.79 13.13 -4.01
C LEU A 104 10.08 12.73 -4.74
N TYR A 105 10.66 13.62 -5.54
CA TYR A 105 11.93 13.39 -6.23
C TYR A 105 13.09 13.14 -5.28
N LYS A 106 13.04 13.65 -4.03
CA LYS A 106 14.04 13.29 -2.99
C LYS A 106 13.96 11.81 -2.64
N ILE A 107 12.76 11.24 -2.52
CA ILE A 107 12.56 9.81 -2.27
C ILE A 107 13.06 9.00 -3.48
N PHE A 108 12.70 9.42 -4.70
CA PHE A 108 13.21 8.78 -5.91
C PHE A 108 14.74 8.77 -5.95
N ASN A 109 15.40 9.88 -5.61
CA ASN A 109 16.86 9.97 -5.60
C ASN A 109 17.50 9.02 -4.57
N ILE A 110 16.84 8.72 -3.46
CA ILE A 110 17.31 7.70 -2.52
C ILE A 110 17.32 6.34 -3.20
N TYR A 111 16.21 5.96 -3.83
CA TYR A 111 16.13 4.68 -4.55
C TYR A 111 17.15 4.62 -5.69
N TRP A 112 17.26 5.70 -6.46
CA TRP A 112 18.21 5.83 -7.55
C TRP A 112 19.65 5.63 -7.07
N ARG A 113 20.04 6.23 -5.95
CA ARG A 113 21.39 6.07 -5.36
C ARG A 113 21.63 4.64 -4.88
N LEU A 114 20.62 4.01 -4.25
CA LEU A 114 20.73 2.64 -3.72
C LEU A 114 20.72 1.55 -4.79
N GLY A 115 20.24 1.86 -5.99
CA GLY A 115 20.31 0.96 -7.14
C GLY A 115 21.68 0.95 -7.85
N VAL A 116 22.69 1.68 -7.36
CA VAL A 116 24.07 1.61 -7.87
C VAL A 116 24.73 0.34 -7.34
N ARG A 117 25.52 -0.35 -8.18
CA ARG A 117 26.26 -1.56 -7.78
C ARG A 117 27.14 -1.28 -6.56
N GLY A 118 26.95 -2.07 -5.51
CA GLY A 118 27.73 -1.95 -4.27
C GLY A 118 27.29 -0.80 -3.34
N ALA A 119 26.18 -0.13 -3.65
CA ALA A 119 25.61 0.88 -2.77
C ALA A 119 25.29 0.30 -1.38
N LYS A 120 25.46 1.14 -0.37
CA LYS A 120 25.10 0.86 1.01
C LYS A 120 24.24 2.02 1.51
N ILE A 121 23.36 1.73 2.45
CA ILE A 121 22.62 2.77 3.17
C ILE A 121 23.64 3.59 3.96
N PRO A 122 23.77 4.91 3.71
CA PRO A 122 24.71 5.73 4.47
C PRO A 122 24.21 5.90 5.90
N TYR A 123 25.14 6.14 6.83
CA TYR A 123 24.77 6.52 8.20
C TYR A 123 23.90 7.78 8.24
N LYS A 124 24.14 8.71 7.30
CA LYS A 124 23.39 9.96 7.16
C LYS A 124 23.16 10.29 5.69
N TRP A 125 21.91 10.56 5.34
CA TRP A 125 21.56 11.01 4.00
C TRP A 125 22.03 12.45 3.73
N PRO A 126 22.42 12.77 2.47
CA PRO A 126 22.81 14.11 2.03
C PRO A 126 21.81 15.21 2.37
N LEU A 127 22.31 16.44 2.56
CA LEU A 127 21.48 17.60 2.93
C LEU A 127 20.38 17.91 1.90
N ASN A 128 20.68 17.75 0.61
CA ASN A 128 19.74 18.03 -0.48
C ASN A 128 18.56 17.05 -0.58
N LEU A 129 18.61 15.91 0.14
CA LEU A 129 17.51 14.95 0.20
C LEU A 129 16.58 15.18 1.41
N ARG A 130 16.90 16.13 2.28
CA ARG A 130 16.06 16.47 3.44
C ARG A 130 14.76 17.16 3.02
N THR A 131 13.77 17.05 3.89
CA THR A 131 12.52 17.79 3.74
C THR A 131 12.13 18.44 5.07
N TYR A 132 11.38 19.54 4.97
CA TYR A 132 10.72 20.17 6.11
C TYR A 132 9.27 19.67 6.25
N PHE A 133 8.76 18.93 5.26
CA PHE A 133 7.36 18.54 5.20
C PHE A 133 7.13 17.20 5.89
N ASN A 134 6.30 17.22 6.93
CA ASN A 134 5.91 16.08 7.75
C ASN A 134 4.54 16.34 8.39
N PHE A 135 4.08 15.46 9.28
CA PHE A 135 2.77 15.59 9.90
C PHE A 135 2.57 16.93 10.62
N SER A 136 3.57 17.40 11.38
CA SER A 136 3.48 18.65 12.15
C SER A 136 3.70 19.91 11.29
N HIS A 137 4.39 19.78 10.16
CA HIS A 137 4.70 20.89 9.26
C HIS A 137 4.33 20.50 7.81
N PRO A 138 3.04 20.32 7.48
CA PRO A 138 2.65 19.92 6.15
C PRO A 138 2.88 21.06 5.15
N LEU A 139 3.20 20.72 3.90
CA LEU A 139 3.30 21.66 2.80
C LEU A 139 1.90 22.26 2.52
N LYS A 140 1.76 23.57 2.64
CA LYS A 140 0.53 24.28 2.27
C LYS A 140 0.46 24.48 0.76
N LEU A 141 -0.66 24.12 0.14
CA LEU A 141 -0.90 24.28 -1.29
C LEU A 141 -1.67 25.57 -1.54
N LEU A 142 -1.04 26.51 -2.24
CA LEU A 142 -1.66 27.81 -2.58
C LEU A 142 -2.79 27.67 -3.62
N SER A 143 -2.74 26.62 -4.44
CA SER A 143 -3.61 26.45 -5.61
C SER A 143 -4.92 25.70 -5.32
N ALA A 144 -5.13 25.19 -4.10
CA ALA A 144 -6.25 24.30 -3.79
C ALA A 144 -6.80 24.57 -2.38
N ASN A 145 -7.79 25.47 -2.24
CA ASN A 145 -8.67 25.63 -1.06
C ASN A 145 -8.03 25.30 0.31
N ASP A 146 -6.89 25.93 0.63
CA ASP A 146 -6.14 25.70 1.89
C ASP A 146 -5.82 24.23 2.23
N ALA A 147 -5.57 23.41 1.21
CA ALA A 147 -5.14 22.05 1.40
C ALA A 147 -3.67 22.01 1.87
N SER A 148 -3.39 21.17 2.86
CA SER A 148 -2.01 20.88 3.27
C SER A 148 -1.68 19.41 3.02
N ILE A 149 -0.43 19.13 2.69
CA ILE A 149 0.00 17.80 2.26
C ILE A 149 1.37 17.45 2.83
N PHE A 150 1.61 16.17 3.10
CA PHE A 150 2.96 15.67 3.31
C PHE A 150 3.09 14.24 2.77
N ILE A 151 4.33 13.87 2.44
CA ILE A 151 4.68 12.53 1.97
C ILE A 151 5.44 11.83 3.09
N SER A 152 5.14 10.56 3.32
CA SER A 152 5.82 9.67 4.24
C SER A 152 6.49 8.53 3.47
N SER A 153 7.53 7.92 4.06
CA SER A 153 8.20 6.79 3.41
C SER A 153 8.76 5.78 4.40
N SER A 154 8.79 4.53 3.94
CA SER A 154 9.41 3.39 4.61
C SER A 154 10.53 2.79 3.77
N PRO A 155 11.43 1.99 4.36
CA PRO A 155 11.65 1.93 5.81
C PRO A 155 12.36 3.20 6.28
N ARG A 156 12.36 3.47 7.60
CA ARG A 156 13.02 4.65 8.19
C ARG A 156 14.49 4.82 7.75
N ARG A 157 15.21 3.73 7.49
CA ARG A 157 16.60 3.75 6.99
C ARG A 157 16.74 4.38 5.59
N PHE A 158 15.67 4.40 4.80
CA PHE A 158 15.59 4.99 3.46
C PHE A 158 15.02 6.43 3.51
N SER A 159 14.76 6.97 4.70
CA SER A 159 14.22 8.32 4.87
C SER A 159 15.34 9.29 5.26
N ALA A 160 15.51 10.36 4.49
CA ALA A 160 16.38 11.46 4.88
C ALA A 160 15.77 12.28 6.03
N LYS A 161 16.58 13.07 6.72
CA LYS A 161 16.12 13.86 7.88
C LYS A 161 14.90 14.72 7.51
N GLY A 162 13.88 14.64 8.38
CA GLY A 162 12.64 15.41 8.31
C GLY A 162 11.50 14.73 7.55
N ARG A 163 11.79 13.65 6.79
CA ARG A 163 10.75 12.81 6.17
C ARG A 163 10.07 11.96 7.25
N GLU A 164 8.74 11.99 7.26
CA GLU A 164 7.92 11.17 8.15
C GLU A 164 8.07 9.68 7.82
N ASP A 165 8.16 8.84 8.86
CA ASP A 165 8.07 7.38 8.71
C ASP A 165 6.63 6.99 8.39
N ASP A 166 6.42 6.11 7.41
CA ASP A 166 5.06 5.80 6.92
C ASP A 166 4.18 5.16 8.00
N GLY A 167 4.75 4.29 8.82
CA GLY A 167 4.01 3.72 9.94
C GLY A 167 3.65 4.77 10.99
N ASP A 168 4.54 5.72 11.27
CA ASP A 168 4.26 6.83 12.20
C ASP A 168 3.24 7.83 11.64
N ALA A 169 3.27 8.10 10.33
CA ALA A 169 2.27 8.93 9.66
C ALA A 169 0.86 8.35 9.82
N ILE A 170 0.70 7.05 9.58
CA ILE A 170 -0.58 6.34 9.74
C ILE A 170 -1.07 6.43 11.20
N VAL A 171 -0.19 6.21 12.18
CA VAL A 171 -0.52 6.34 13.61
C VAL A 171 -0.93 7.78 13.95
N ALA A 172 -0.17 8.77 13.50
CA ALA A 172 -0.46 10.18 13.75
C ALA A 172 -1.81 10.64 13.17
N VAL A 173 -2.17 10.14 11.98
CA VAL A 173 -3.50 10.40 11.39
C VAL A 173 -4.62 9.78 12.24
N MET A 174 -4.44 8.55 12.74
CA MET A 174 -5.39 7.92 13.66
C MET A 174 -5.51 8.67 14.98
N ASP A 175 -4.38 9.11 15.55
CA ASP A 175 -4.38 9.88 16.79
C ASP A 175 -5.02 11.26 16.68
N ASN A 176 -5.02 11.84 15.47
CA ASN A 176 -5.66 13.12 15.21
C ASN A 176 -7.18 13.03 15.00
N ALA A 177 -7.72 11.84 14.75
CA ALA A 177 -9.14 11.62 14.49
C ALA A 177 -9.99 11.77 15.76
N HIS A 178 -11.21 12.30 15.59
CA HIS A 178 -12.17 12.47 16.68
C HIS A 178 -13.53 11.83 16.42
N GLU A 179 -13.90 11.61 15.16
CA GLU A 179 -15.23 11.10 14.83
C GLU A 179 -15.15 9.68 14.27
N PHE A 180 -14.35 9.51 13.21
CA PHE A 180 -14.19 8.21 12.57
C PHE A 180 -12.81 8.00 11.96
N VAL A 181 -12.46 6.73 11.80
CA VAL A 181 -11.35 6.27 10.98
C VAL A 181 -11.86 5.14 10.09
N HIS A 182 -11.79 5.33 8.78
CA HIS A 182 -12.14 4.32 7.78
C HIS A 182 -10.87 3.85 7.07
N ILE A 183 -10.61 2.54 7.11
CA ILE A 183 -9.39 1.90 6.60
C ILE A 183 -9.77 0.89 5.54
N SER A 184 -9.19 0.99 4.34
CA SER A 184 -9.33 -0.02 3.29
C SER A 184 -7.96 -0.53 2.89
N VAL A 185 -7.71 -1.81 3.13
CA VAL A 185 -6.43 -2.46 2.85
C VAL A 185 -6.64 -3.85 2.27
N MET A 186 -5.68 -4.28 1.46
CA MET A 186 -5.67 -5.65 0.96
C MET A 186 -5.37 -6.65 2.08
N ASP A 187 -4.22 -6.52 2.73
CA ASP A 187 -3.81 -7.41 3.82
C ASP A 187 -3.66 -6.64 5.14
N TYR A 188 -4.13 -7.26 6.23
CA TYR A 188 -3.96 -6.82 7.61
C TYR A 188 -3.31 -7.92 8.45
N MET A 189 -2.14 -7.65 9.02
CA MET A 189 -1.47 -8.57 9.93
C MET A 189 -0.64 -7.80 10.96
N PRO A 190 -0.89 -7.92 12.27
CA PRO A 190 -0.04 -7.32 13.30
C PRO A 190 1.25 -8.12 13.53
N ALA A 191 1.90 -8.54 12.45
CA ALA A 191 3.13 -9.31 12.44
C ALA A 191 3.90 -9.04 11.16
N THR A 192 5.15 -9.46 11.13
CA THR A 192 5.90 -9.59 9.89
C THR A 192 5.56 -10.93 9.23
N LEU A 193 5.62 -10.99 7.90
CA LEU A 193 5.23 -12.16 7.12
C LEU A 193 6.40 -12.77 6.33
N TYR A 194 7.39 -11.95 5.96
CA TYR A 194 8.41 -12.36 5.00
C TYR A 194 9.85 -12.29 5.55
N LYS A 195 10.04 -12.25 6.87
CA LYS A 195 11.40 -12.13 7.41
C LYS A 195 12.29 -13.31 7.05
N THR A 196 13.59 -13.08 6.85
CA THR A 196 14.55 -14.13 6.48
C THR A 196 14.67 -15.24 7.53
N TYR A 197 14.66 -14.88 8.82
CA TYR A 197 14.83 -15.84 9.90
C TYR A 197 13.50 -16.23 10.54
N ASN A 198 12.94 -15.33 11.35
CA ASN A 198 11.70 -15.57 12.07
C ASN A 198 10.79 -14.35 11.98
N ASN A 199 9.54 -14.62 11.64
CA ASN A 199 8.49 -13.62 11.71
C ASN A 199 8.20 -13.26 13.17
N THR A 200 7.97 -11.97 13.42
CA THR A 200 7.77 -11.42 14.76
C THR A 200 6.45 -10.70 14.83
N TYR A 201 5.79 -10.73 15.98
CA TYR A 201 4.64 -9.89 16.27
C TYR A 201 5.05 -8.41 16.17
N TRP A 202 4.24 -7.62 15.46
CA TRP A 202 4.48 -6.21 15.18
C TRP A 202 3.16 -5.44 15.40
N PRO A 203 2.91 -4.93 16.62
CA PRO A 203 1.59 -4.43 16.99
C PRO A 203 1.33 -2.97 16.59
N LYS A 204 2.26 -2.28 15.92
CA LYS A 204 2.22 -0.81 15.78
C LYS A 204 0.86 -0.28 15.30
N LEU A 205 0.34 -0.81 14.19
CA LEU A 205 -0.94 -0.36 13.63
C LEU A 205 -2.14 -0.94 14.38
N ASP A 206 -2.05 -2.18 14.88
CA ASP A 206 -3.11 -2.82 15.68
C ASP A 206 -3.34 -2.05 16.99
N ASN A 207 -2.28 -1.72 17.72
CA ASN A 207 -2.34 -0.87 18.91
C ASN A 207 -2.97 0.50 18.60
N ALA A 208 -2.63 1.13 17.48
CA ALA A 208 -3.19 2.42 17.10
C ALA A 208 -4.69 2.34 16.80
N ILE A 209 -5.14 1.27 16.10
CA ILE A 209 -6.56 1.00 15.86
C ILE A 209 -7.32 0.84 17.18
N ARG A 210 -6.79 0.01 18.09
CA ARG A 210 -7.39 -0.23 19.41
C ARG A 210 -7.43 1.05 20.25
N ALA A 211 -6.34 1.79 20.32
CA ALA A 211 -6.25 3.05 21.06
C ALA A 211 -7.21 4.11 20.53
N THR A 212 -7.37 4.18 19.20
CA THR A 212 -8.30 5.11 18.54
C THR A 212 -9.74 4.82 18.94
N ALA A 213 -10.15 3.54 18.88
CA ALA A 213 -11.48 3.14 19.32
C ALA A 213 -11.69 3.35 20.82
N TYR A 214 -10.68 3.04 21.64
CA TYR A 214 -10.73 3.23 23.09
C TYR A 214 -10.95 4.69 23.49
N ARG A 215 -10.47 5.64 22.68
CA ARG A 215 -10.67 7.08 22.87
C ARG A 215 -12.07 7.58 22.50
N GLY A 216 -12.94 6.72 21.97
CA GLY A 216 -14.31 7.09 21.60
C GLY A 216 -14.57 7.22 20.09
N VAL A 217 -13.59 6.93 19.23
CA VAL A 217 -13.68 7.10 17.77
C VAL A 217 -14.23 5.84 17.10
N ASN A 218 -15.06 5.98 16.05
CA ASN A 218 -15.57 4.84 15.29
C ASN A 218 -14.56 4.41 14.22
N VAL A 219 -14.06 3.18 14.31
CA VAL A 219 -13.10 2.62 13.36
C VAL A 219 -13.78 1.57 12.48
N ARG A 220 -13.67 1.70 11.16
CA ARG A 220 -14.13 0.69 10.21
C ARG A 220 -12.99 0.18 9.36
N LEU A 221 -12.82 -1.13 9.31
CA LEU A 221 -11.82 -1.80 8.50
C LEU A 221 -12.49 -2.60 7.40
N LEU A 222 -12.21 -2.23 6.15
CA LEU A 222 -12.58 -2.98 4.96
C LEU A 222 -11.33 -3.72 4.45
N VAL A 223 -11.27 -5.02 4.67
CA VAL A 223 -10.09 -5.84 4.35
C VAL A 223 -10.40 -6.75 3.16
N SER A 224 -9.49 -6.87 2.21
CA SER A 224 -9.74 -7.70 1.04
C SER A 224 -9.74 -9.18 1.37
N HIS A 225 -10.73 -9.89 0.82
CA HIS A 225 -10.78 -11.34 0.82
C HIS A 225 -10.69 -11.85 -0.63
N TRP A 226 -9.69 -12.67 -0.89
CA TRP A 226 -9.36 -13.19 -2.22
C TRP A 226 -8.60 -14.52 -2.09
N LYS A 227 -8.30 -15.16 -3.22
CA LYS A 227 -7.71 -16.52 -3.28
C LYS A 227 -6.41 -16.68 -2.47
N TYR A 228 -5.65 -15.61 -2.29
CA TYR A 228 -4.34 -15.63 -1.61
C TYR A 228 -4.39 -14.98 -0.23
N SER A 229 -5.57 -14.65 0.31
CA SER A 229 -5.70 -14.14 1.68
C SER A 229 -5.12 -15.13 2.70
N LEU A 230 -4.36 -14.61 3.66
CA LEU A 230 -3.82 -15.41 4.75
C LEU A 230 -4.94 -15.86 5.70
N LEU A 231 -5.06 -17.17 5.92
CA LEU A 231 -6.08 -17.71 6.84
C LEU A 231 -5.95 -17.15 8.26
N GLY A 232 -4.71 -16.93 8.73
CA GLY A 232 -4.42 -16.36 10.05
C GLY A 232 -5.01 -14.96 10.28
N MET A 233 -5.22 -14.18 9.22
CA MET A 233 -5.71 -12.79 9.29
C MET A 233 -7.07 -12.71 10.01
N VAL A 234 -7.96 -13.68 9.77
CA VAL A 234 -9.31 -13.65 10.35
C VAL A 234 -9.30 -13.68 11.88
N HIS A 235 -8.30 -14.31 12.51
CA HIS A 235 -8.19 -14.37 13.97
C HIS A 235 -7.84 -13.01 14.57
N PHE A 236 -6.95 -12.25 13.92
CA PHE A 236 -6.62 -10.89 14.35
C PHE A 236 -7.79 -9.93 14.13
N LEU A 237 -8.50 -10.07 13.00
CA LEU A 237 -9.70 -9.28 12.74
C LEU A 237 -10.82 -9.56 13.75
N LYS A 238 -11.01 -10.82 14.17
CA LYS A 238 -11.93 -11.17 15.27
C LYS A 238 -11.50 -10.52 16.59
N SER A 239 -10.21 -10.58 16.92
CA SER A 239 -9.67 -9.95 18.15
C SER A 239 -9.92 -8.44 18.21
N LEU A 240 -10.00 -7.74 17.08
CA LEU A 240 -10.40 -6.33 17.03
C LEU A 240 -11.90 -6.13 17.32
N LEU A 241 -12.75 -7.10 17.01
CA LEU A 241 -14.19 -7.01 17.33
C LEU A 241 -14.47 -7.32 18.80
N GLU A 242 -13.77 -8.30 19.38
CA GLU A 242 -13.98 -8.74 20.77
C GLU A 242 -13.77 -7.62 21.79
N ILE A 243 -12.86 -6.67 21.52
CA ILE A 243 -12.59 -5.57 22.45
C ILE A 243 -13.71 -4.53 22.54
N ASN A 244 -14.70 -4.55 21.63
CA ASN A 244 -15.82 -3.61 21.66
C ASN A 244 -16.59 -3.67 22.98
N ASP A 245 -16.74 -4.86 23.56
CA ASP A 245 -17.47 -5.04 24.83
C ASP A 245 -16.71 -4.48 26.04
N GLY A 246 -15.40 -4.26 25.89
CA GLY A 246 -14.53 -3.65 26.90
C GLY A 246 -14.29 -2.16 26.71
N MET A 247 -14.92 -1.51 25.72
CA MET A 247 -14.70 -0.09 25.43
C MET A 247 -15.34 0.81 26.50
N PRO A 248 -14.66 1.89 26.93
CA PRO A 248 -15.21 2.82 27.90
C PRO A 248 -16.31 3.66 27.25
N ARG A 249 -17.35 3.98 28.04
CA ARG A 249 -18.33 5.00 27.67
C ARG A 249 -17.81 6.37 28.09
N ILE A 250 -17.62 7.26 27.13
CA ILE A 250 -17.18 8.64 27.30
C ILE A 250 -18.36 9.54 26.92
N ALA A 251 -18.87 10.37 27.84
CA ALA A 251 -19.95 11.33 27.55
C ALA A 251 -21.15 10.75 26.76
N ASN A 252 -21.62 9.55 27.13
CA ASN A 252 -22.69 8.78 26.47
C ASN A 252 -22.38 8.28 25.04
N HIS A 253 -21.15 8.39 24.56
CA HIS A 253 -20.65 7.73 23.35
C HIS A 253 -19.59 6.68 23.71
N SER A 254 -19.45 5.65 22.89
CA SER A 254 -18.32 4.73 22.94
C SER A 254 -17.78 4.60 21.53
N GLY A 255 -16.46 4.49 21.42
CA GLY A 255 -15.86 4.08 20.16
C GLY A 255 -16.24 2.64 19.86
N LYS A 256 -16.08 2.26 18.60
CA LYS A 256 -16.42 0.94 18.10
C LYS A 256 -15.51 0.58 16.95
N ILE A 257 -15.10 -0.68 16.88
CA ILE A 257 -14.41 -1.24 15.74
C ILE A 257 -15.38 -2.13 14.96
N GLU A 258 -15.51 -1.88 13.68
CA GLU A 258 -16.27 -2.70 12.75
C GLU A 258 -15.34 -3.24 11.66
N VAL A 259 -15.50 -4.50 11.29
CA VAL A 259 -14.69 -5.14 10.25
C VAL A 259 -15.59 -5.80 9.22
N LYS A 260 -15.30 -5.55 7.94
CA LYS A 260 -15.88 -6.28 6.82
C LYS A 260 -14.78 -6.79 5.89
N LEU A 261 -15.05 -7.95 5.30
CA LEU A 261 -14.26 -8.55 4.24
C LEU A 261 -14.87 -8.17 2.88
N PHE A 262 -14.05 -7.61 1.98
CA PHE A 262 -14.45 -7.21 0.64
C PHE A 262 -14.00 -8.23 -0.40
N THR A 263 -14.95 -8.82 -1.12
CA THR A 263 -14.67 -9.81 -2.17
C THR A 263 -15.14 -9.31 -3.53
N ILE A 264 -14.23 -9.24 -4.50
CA ILE A 264 -14.61 -8.96 -5.90
C ILE A 264 -15.32 -10.20 -6.45
N PRO A 265 -16.51 -10.06 -7.09
CA PRO A 265 -17.21 -11.18 -7.68
C PRO A 265 -16.37 -11.80 -8.79
N VAL A 266 -16.27 -13.12 -8.80
CA VAL A 266 -15.59 -13.89 -9.82
C VAL A 266 -16.63 -14.46 -10.78
N ASP A 267 -16.47 -14.19 -12.07
CA ASP A 267 -17.19 -14.89 -13.13
C ASP A 267 -16.51 -16.24 -13.39
N PRO A 268 -17.15 -17.38 -13.07
CA PRO A 268 -16.54 -18.70 -13.25
C PRO A 268 -16.25 -19.06 -14.71
N SER A 269 -16.87 -18.36 -15.67
CA SER A 269 -16.66 -18.58 -17.09
C SER A 269 -15.40 -17.91 -17.65
N ARG A 270 -14.81 -16.96 -16.89
CA ARG A 270 -13.58 -16.27 -17.30
C ARG A 270 -12.34 -17.08 -16.96
N GLU A 271 -11.34 -16.99 -17.83
CA GLU A 271 -10.02 -17.54 -17.55
C GLU A 271 -9.44 -16.92 -16.26
N GLN A 272 -8.93 -17.77 -15.37
CA GLN A 272 -8.39 -17.31 -14.10
C GLN A 272 -6.97 -16.77 -14.27
N ILE A 273 -6.85 -15.44 -14.33
CA ILE A 273 -5.55 -14.77 -14.36
C ILE A 273 -4.97 -14.74 -12.93
N PRO A 274 -3.78 -15.30 -12.68
CA PRO A 274 -3.16 -15.29 -11.35
C PRO A 274 -2.95 -13.86 -10.82
N HIS A 275 -3.19 -13.70 -9.51
CA HIS A 275 -3.04 -12.44 -8.75
C HIS A 275 -3.93 -11.28 -9.23
N THR A 276 -5.17 -11.57 -9.65
CA THR A 276 -6.17 -10.58 -10.06
C THR A 276 -7.45 -10.64 -9.21
N LEU A 277 -8.47 -9.84 -9.55
CA LEU A 277 -9.79 -9.86 -8.90
C LEU A 277 -9.70 -9.63 -7.38
N VAL A 278 -8.87 -8.65 -7.00
CA VAL A 278 -8.66 -8.23 -5.62
C VAL A 278 -8.78 -6.73 -5.49
N ASN A 279 -9.30 -6.28 -4.34
CA ASN A 279 -9.21 -4.88 -3.93
C ASN A 279 -7.80 -4.64 -3.35
N HIS A 280 -6.91 -4.06 -4.15
CA HIS A 280 -5.49 -3.95 -3.82
C HIS A 280 -5.10 -2.57 -3.26
N ASN A 281 -6.08 -1.70 -2.99
CA ASN A 281 -5.82 -0.40 -2.39
C ASN A 281 -5.32 -0.48 -0.94
N LYS A 282 -4.64 0.59 -0.52
CA LYS A 282 -4.26 0.84 0.88
C LYS A 282 -4.47 2.33 1.17
N TYR A 283 -5.61 2.66 1.78
CA TYR A 283 -5.93 4.04 2.12
C TYR A 283 -6.64 4.11 3.47
N MET A 284 -6.60 5.30 4.07
CA MET A 284 -7.30 5.60 5.31
C MET A 284 -7.89 7.01 5.22
N VAL A 285 -9.08 7.21 5.77
CA VAL A 285 -9.73 8.52 5.81
C VAL A 285 -10.37 8.77 7.17
N THR A 286 -10.19 9.98 7.68
CA THR A 286 -10.80 10.51 8.91
C THR A 286 -11.66 11.72 8.57
N GLU A 287 -12.26 12.38 9.56
CA GLU A 287 -12.97 13.64 9.33
C GLU A 287 -12.05 14.81 8.90
N LYS A 288 -10.73 14.64 9.01
CA LYS A 288 -9.73 15.69 8.74
C LYS A 288 -8.72 15.36 7.65
N ILE A 289 -8.33 14.08 7.52
CA ILE A 289 -7.19 13.66 6.71
C ILE A 289 -7.55 12.50 5.80
N ALA A 290 -7.13 12.60 4.54
CA ALA A 290 -7.14 11.52 3.56
C ALA A 290 -5.71 11.01 3.34
N TYR A 291 -5.45 9.74 3.64
CA TYR A 291 -4.16 9.06 3.46
C TYR A 291 -4.24 8.02 2.33
N PHE A 292 -3.26 8.03 1.44
CA PHE A 292 -3.06 7.02 0.40
C PHE A 292 -1.67 6.40 0.57
N GLY A 293 -1.57 5.08 0.47
CA GLY A 293 -0.30 4.38 0.65
C GLY A 293 -0.08 3.26 -0.36
N THR A 294 1.17 2.82 -0.44
CA THR A 294 1.58 1.68 -1.26
C THR A 294 1.64 0.38 -0.46
N SER A 295 1.71 0.45 0.86
CA SER A 295 2.09 -0.65 1.75
C SER A 295 0.89 -1.37 2.35
N ASN A 296 0.88 -2.71 2.27
CA ASN A 296 -0.05 -3.53 3.05
C ASN A 296 0.19 -3.36 4.56
N TRP A 297 -0.81 -3.63 5.38
CA TRP A 297 -0.73 -3.40 6.82
C TRP A 297 -0.15 -4.62 7.53
N ALA A 298 1.09 -4.95 7.17
CA ALA A 298 1.94 -5.96 7.81
C ALA A 298 3.34 -5.38 8.06
N GLY A 299 4.03 -5.86 9.10
CA GLY A 299 5.22 -5.19 9.64
C GLY A 299 6.36 -5.03 8.63
N ASP A 300 6.64 -6.05 7.82
CA ASP A 300 7.68 -6.05 6.77
C ASP A 300 7.51 -4.91 5.74
N TYR A 301 6.29 -4.45 5.47
CA TYR A 301 6.05 -3.32 4.57
C TYR A 301 6.52 -1.96 5.12
N PHE A 302 6.74 -1.87 6.43
CA PHE A 302 7.20 -0.65 7.11
C PHE A 302 8.64 -0.77 7.61
N ILE A 303 9.12 -1.99 7.94
CA ILE A 303 10.47 -2.19 8.50
C ILE A 303 11.52 -2.57 7.45
N SER A 304 11.16 -3.30 6.39
CA SER A 304 12.13 -3.88 5.46
C SER A 304 11.83 -3.60 3.99
N SER A 305 10.58 -3.34 3.61
CA SER A 305 10.22 -2.94 2.25
C SER A 305 10.14 -1.42 2.10
N ALA A 306 10.53 -0.93 0.92
CA ALA A 306 10.52 0.49 0.61
C ALA A 306 9.16 0.91 0.04
N GLY A 307 8.38 1.68 0.78
CA GLY A 307 7.04 2.15 0.42
C GLY A 307 6.90 3.67 0.59
N VAL A 308 5.81 4.22 0.03
CA VAL A 308 5.48 5.65 0.11
C VAL A 308 4.01 5.81 0.47
N GLY A 309 3.74 6.80 1.32
CA GLY A 309 2.41 7.29 1.65
C GLY A 309 2.29 8.79 1.43
N ILE A 310 1.06 9.27 1.27
CA ILE A 310 0.75 10.69 1.10
C ILE A 310 -0.55 11.02 1.83
N SER A 311 -0.50 12.09 2.63
CA SER A 311 -1.60 12.56 3.46
C SER A 311 -2.02 13.95 3.06
N PHE A 312 -3.33 14.16 2.93
CA PHE A 312 -3.95 15.43 2.60
C PHE A 312 -4.86 15.88 3.74
N ILE A 313 -4.59 17.07 4.27
CA ILE A 313 -5.52 17.83 5.10
C ILE A 313 -6.33 18.68 4.12
N SER A 314 -7.48 18.15 3.68
CA SER A 314 -8.33 18.76 2.67
C SER A 314 -9.77 18.25 2.79
N PRO A 315 -10.74 19.11 3.13
CA PRO A 315 -12.14 18.69 3.25
C PRO A 315 -12.68 18.05 1.97
N THR A 316 -12.29 18.54 0.79
CA THR A 316 -12.72 18.01 -0.50
C THR A 316 -12.20 16.59 -0.73
N LEU A 317 -10.91 16.34 -0.49
CA LEU A 317 -10.34 15.00 -0.67
C LEU A 317 -10.85 14.02 0.39
N VAL A 318 -11.01 14.47 1.63
CA VAL A 318 -11.64 13.69 2.71
C VAL A 318 -13.04 13.25 2.29
N LYS A 319 -13.88 14.18 1.83
CA LYS A 319 -15.24 13.87 1.38
C LYS A 319 -15.24 12.85 0.23
N SER A 320 -14.40 13.05 -0.78
CA SER A 320 -14.30 12.16 -1.94
C SER A 320 -13.80 10.76 -1.57
N LEU A 321 -12.74 10.67 -0.76
CA LEU A 321 -12.19 9.38 -0.33
C LEU A 321 -13.16 8.63 0.59
N ASN A 322 -13.83 9.35 1.50
CA ASN A 322 -14.85 8.76 2.35
C ASN A 322 -16.06 8.26 1.55
N ALA A 323 -16.46 8.96 0.48
CA ALA A 323 -17.52 8.48 -0.42
C ALA A 323 -17.13 7.17 -1.12
N ILE A 324 -15.86 7.03 -1.55
CA ILE A 324 -15.34 5.78 -2.11
C ILE A 324 -15.41 4.65 -1.09
N PHE A 325 -14.96 4.90 0.16
CA PHE A 325 -15.04 3.94 1.25
C PHE A 325 -16.47 3.50 1.51
N MET A 326 -17.38 4.46 1.70
CA MET A 326 -18.77 4.16 2.03
C MET A 326 -19.47 3.39 0.91
N ARG A 327 -19.21 3.72 -0.36
CA ARG A 327 -19.71 2.95 -1.51
C ARG A 327 -19.32 1.48 -1.40
N ASP A 328 -18.04 1.19 -1.12
CA ASP A 328 -17.53 -0.17 -1.04
C ASP A 328 -18.04 -0.87 0.24
N TRP A 329 -18.07 -0.17 1.38
CA TRP A 329 -18.53 -0.64 2.68
C TRP A 329 -20.02 -1.03 2.73
N THR A 330 -20.88 -0.29 2.04
CA THR A 330 -22.33 -0.56 1.98
C THR A 330 -22.71 -1.46 0.82
N SER A 331 -21.76 -1.88 -0.01
CA SER A 331 -22.02 -2.78 -1.13
C SER A 331 -22.31 -4.21 -0.65
N LYS A 332 -22.98 -5.00 -1.50
CA LYS A 332 -23.17 -6.45 -1.30
C LYS A 332 -21.87 -7.27 -1.31
N TYR A 333 -20.75 -6.65 -1.71
CA TYR A 333 -19.44 -7.28 -1.79
C TYR A 333 -18.66 -7.18 -0.47
N ALA A 334 -19.12 -6.34 0.46
CA ALA A 334 -18.56 -6.20 1.80
C ALA A 334 -19.40 -6.97 2.82
N LYS A 335 -18.86 -8.08 3.32
CA LYS A 335 -19.52 -8.96 4.29
C LYS A 335 -18.85 -8.87 5.66
N THR A 336 -19.63 -8.95 6.73
CA THR A 336 -19.10 -9.08 8.08
C THR A 336 -18.29 -10.38 8.22
N ILE A 337 -17.43 -10.46 9.24
CA ILE A 337 -16.69 -11.70 9.53
C ILE A 337 -17.66 -12.87 9.76
N ARG A 338 -18.79 -12.63 10.42
CA ARG A 338 -19.81 -13.67 10.68
C ARG A 338 -20.42 -14.20 9.38
N GLU A 339 -20.91 -13.32 8.51
CA GLU A 339 -21.49 -13.72 7.21
C GLU A 339 -20.45 -14.48 6.36
N PHE A 340 -19.21 -13.99 6.35
CA PHE A 340 -18.12 -14.62 5.64
C PHE A 340 -17.82 -16.04 6.15
N LEU A 341 -17.79 -16.22 7.47
CA LEU A 341 -17.56 -17.53 8.08
C LEU A 341 -18.74 -18.46 7.87
N THR A 342 -19.99 -18.00 7.91
CA THR A 342 -21.12 -18.90 7.61
C THR A 342 -21.07 -19.43 6.17
N GLU A 343 -20.61 -18.62 5.21
CA GLU A 343 -20.40 -19.06 3.82
C GLU A 343 -19.15 -19.95 3.66
N SER A 344 -18.09 -19.64 4.39
CA SER A 344 -16.81 -20.32 4.29
C SER A 344 -16.74 -21.60 5.12
N GLU A 345 -17.42 -21.66 6.27
CA GLU A 345 -17.64 -22.88 7.07
C GLU A 345 -18.45 -23.87 6.26
N TYR A 346 -19.36 -23.44 5.38
CA TYR A 346 -19.99 -24.33 4.41
C TYR A 346 -18.96 -24.92 3.44
N LYS A 347 -17.98 -24.13 2.97
CA LYS A 347 -16.83 -24.61 2.18
C LYS A 347 -15.85 -25.47 2.99
N LEU A 348 -15.62 -25.16 4.26
CA LEU A 348 -14.74 -25.91 5.16
C LEU A 348 -15.38 -27.24 5.52
N LEU A 349 -16.69 -27.28 5.77
CA LEU A 349 -17.49 -28.50 5.91
C LEU A 349 -17.49 -29.31 4.62
N LEU A 350 -17.55 -28.68 3.44
CA LEU A 350 -17.40 -29.37 2.14
C LEU A 350 -15.96 -29.90 1.91
N LEU A 351 -14.94 -29.21 2.41
CA LEU A 351 -13.53 -29.64 2.34
C LEU A 351 -13.25 -30.78 3.33
N LEU A 352 -13.73 -30.67 4.57
CA LEU A 352 -13.66 -31.70 5.59
C LEU A 352 -14.49 -32.94 5.19
N ALA A 353 -15.65 -32.77 4.55
CA ALA A 353 -16.43 -33.87 3.99
C ALA A 353 -15.75 -34.53 2.77
N LYS A 354 -14.92 -33.80 2.02
CA LYS A 354 -14.04 -34.37 0.99
C LYS A 354 -12.84 -35.12 1.60
N GLU A 355 -12.30 -34.64 2.71
CA GLU A 355 -11.25 -35.33 3.47
C GLU A 355 -11.74 -36.57 4.22
N GLU A 356 -12.99 -36.60 4.68
CA GLU A 356 -13.60 -37.83 5.24
C GLU A 356 -13.85 -38.90 4.17
N LYS A 357 -14.24 -38.50 2.95
CA LYS A 357 -14.35 -39.42 1.81
C LYS A 357 -13.00 -39.95 1.33
N SER A 358 -11.92 -39.15 1.40
CA SER A 358 -10.58 -39.65 1.09
C SER A 358 -10.00 -40.52 2.21
N ARG A 359 -10.33 -40.26 3.49
CA ARG A 359 -9.97 -41.13 4.62
C ARG A 359 -10.73 -42.47 4.63
N GLN A 360 -11.95 -42.55 4.10
CA GLN A 360 -12.65 -43.83 3.90
C GLN A 360 -12.01 -44.69 2.80
N PHE A 361 -11.34 -44.09 1.81
CA PHE A 361 -10.59 -44.84 0.79
C PHE A 361 -9.27 -45.44 1.32
N TYR A 362 -8.67 -44.86 2.35
CA TYR A 362 -7.45 -45.39 2.99
C TYR A 362 -7.72 -46.45 4.08
N ARG A 363 -8.97 -46.71 4.46
CA ARG A 363 -9.35 -47.81 5.37
C ARG A 363 -9.63 -49.14 4.68
N PHE A 364 -9.52 -49.21 3.35
CA PHE A 364 -9.65 -50.46 2.57
C PHE A 364 -8.33 -51.01 2.03
N PHE A 365 -7.18 -50.43 2.37
CA PHE A 365 -5.86 -50.88 1.86
C PHE A 365 -4.79 -51.15 2.91
N ILE A 366 -5.17 -51.30 4.18
CA ILE A 366 -4.30 -51.92 5.19
C ILE A 366 -5.17 -52.90 5.99
N MET A 367 -5.23 -54.13 5.48
CA MET A 367 -5.54 -55.33 6.25
C MET A 367 -4.34 -56.27 6.13
#